data_AF-A0A6L8B9X4-F1
#
_entry.id   AF-A0A6L8B9X4-F1
#
_cell.length_a   1.000
_cell.length_b   1.000
_cell.length_c   1.000
_cell.angle_alpha   90.00
_cell.angle_beta   90.00
_cell.angle_gamma   90.00
#
_symmetry.space_group_name_H-M   'P 1'
#
loop_
_entity.id
_entity.type
_entity.pdbx_description
1 polymer ?
#
loop_
_entity_poly.entity_id
_entity_poly.type
_entity_poly.pdbx_seq_one_letter_code
_entity_poly.pdbx_strand_id
1 'polypeptide(L)'
;MIEVVSRFAPNGVDDDVLMLFNYEDCVATLATSFRCKLQNAAYIIGTDGYIAIPDFWRARECSLFVLHDVIDTFVDDRRGSGFEFQIVAVSDDILLGRRESPVVTHAASLAFQEDMDRVRAKFRPG
;
A
#
# COMPACT_ATOMS: atom_id res chain seq x y z
N MET A 1 16.81 3.36 3.36
CA MET A 1 16.72 4.10 4.65
C MET A 1 15.26 4.43 4.91
N ILE A 2 14.80 4.43 6.18
CA ILE A 2 13.41 4.77 6.54
C ILE A 2 13.42 5.91 7.56
N GLU A 3 12.71 6.99 7.24
CA GLU A 3 12.41 8.09 8.16
C GLU A 3 10.91 8.10 8.49
N VAL A 4 10.58 8.37 9.75
CA VAL A 4 9.19 8.30 10.26
C VAL A 4 8.90 9.49 11.15
N VAL A 5 7.76 10.13 10.92
CA VAL A 5 7.14 11.08 11.86
C VAL A 5 5.88 10.42 12.40
N SER A 6 5.82 10.24 13.72
CA SER A 6 4.69 9.62 14.42
C SER A 6 4.07 10.59 15.42
N ARG A 7 2.74 10.62 15.49
CA ARG A 7 1.97 11.25 16.58
C ARG A 7 1.18 10.17 17.32
N PHE A 8 0.83 10.45 18.58
CA PHE A 8 0.10 9.50 19.42
C PHE A 8 -1.19 10.13 19.94
N ALA A 9 -2.23 9.31 20.01
CA ALA A 9 -3.46 9.62 20.71
C ALA A 9 -3.24 9.57 22.24
N PRO A 10 -4.15 10.13 23.07
CA PRO A 10 -4.01 10.12 24.53
C PRO A 10 -3.87 8.73 25.17
N ASN A 11 -4.32 7.67 24.48
CA ASN A 11 -4.19 6.28 24.92
C ASN A 11 -2.82 5.64 24.53
N GLY A 12 -1.93 6.38 23.88
CA GLY A 12 -0.60 5.90 23.47
C GLY A 12 -0.57 5.11 22.17
N VAL A 13 -1.69 4.96 21.45
CA VAL A 13 -1.73 4.38 20.10
C VAL A 13 -1.31 5.46 19.09
N ASP A 14 -0.66 5.07 18.00
CA ASP A 14 -0.33 6.00 16.91
C ASP A 14 -1.59 6.60 16.27
N ASP A 15 -1.49 7.87 15.88
CA ASP A 15 -2.58 8.67 15.33
C ASP A 15 -2.28 9.05 13.88
N ASP A 16 -1.27 9.91 13.67
CA ASP A 16 -0.71 10.20 12.36
C ASP A 16 0.66 9.54 12.23
N VAL A 17 0.89 8.85 11.11
CA VAL A 17 2.21 8.30 10.77
C VAL A 17 2.55 8.69 9.34
N LEU A 18 3.67 9.40 9.17
CA LEU A 18 4.26 9.69 7.86
C LEU A 18 5.56 8.93 7.74
N MET A 19 5.70 8.17 6.66
CA MET A 19 6.83 7.32 6.35
C MET A 19 7.48 7.77 5.05
N LEU A 20 8.81 7.87 5.06
CA LEU A 20 9.64 8.10 3.88
C LEU A 20 10.57 6.90 3.72
N PHE A 21 10.41 6.19 2.62
CA PHE A 21 11.27 5.08 2.22
C PHE A 21 12.21 5.56 1.12
N ASN A 22 13.51 5.50 1.40
CA ASN A 22 14.56 5.79 0.43
C ASN A 22 15.14 4.47 -0.09
N TYR A 23 14.78 4.13 -1.33
CA TYR A 23 15.31 3.01 -2.10
C TYR A 23 16.48 3.49 -2.97
N GLU A 24 17.12 2.58 -3.70
CA GLU A 24 18.28 2.92 -4.54
C GLU A 24 17.91 3.88 -5.67
N ASP A 25 16.84 3.56 -6.40
CA ASP A 25 16.43 4.29 -7.61
C ASP A 25 15.18 5.18 -7.41
N CYS A 26 14.55 5.12 -6.23
CA CYS A 26 13.32 5.85 -5.98
C CYS A 26 13.08 6.16 -4.50
N VAL A 27 12.11 7.03 -4.27
CA VAL A 27 11.63 7.39 -2.94
C VAL A 27 10.13 7.13 -2.91
N ALA A 28 9.65 6.50 -1.83
CA ALA A 28 8.22 6.33 -1.58
C ALA A 28 7.81 7.08 -0.32
N THR A 29 6.63 7.69 -0.37
CA THR A 29 5.99 8.34 0.77
C THR A 29 4.67 7.64 1.08
N LEU A 30 4.41 7.42 2.37
CA LEU A 30 3.14 6.88 2.84
C LEU A 30 2.69 7.67 4.06
N ALA A 31 1.42 8.06 4.08
CA ALA A 31 0.81 8.76 5.20
C ALA A 31 -0.44 8.00 5.64
N THR A 32 -0.60 7.86 6.95
CA THR A 32 -1.80 7.29 7.61
C THR A 32 -2.26 8.26 8.69
N SER A 33 -3.58 8.31 8.93
CA SER A 33 -4.17 9.20 9.93
C SER A 33 -5.45 8.59 10.49
N PHE A 34 -5.58 8.59 11.82
CA PHE A 34 -6.86 8.40 12.51
C PHE A 34 -7.62 9.72 12.74
N ARG A 35 -6.96 10.88 12.58
CA ARG A 35 -7.54 12.22 12.77
C ARG A 35 -8.40 12.68 11.60
N CYS A 36 -8.06 12.25 10.39
CA CYS A 36 -8.70 12.74 9.19
C CYS A 36 -8.71 11.69 8.08
N LYS A 37 -9.66 11.84 7.16
CA LYS A 37 -9.70 11.03 5.94
C LYS A 37 -8.69 11.59 4.94
N LEU A 38 -7.65 10.83 4.66
CA LEU A 38 -6.70 11.14 3.59
C LEU A 38 -7.33 10.85 2.21
N GLN A 39 -6.72 11.39 1.16
CA GLN A 39 -7.16 11.19 -0.23
C GLN A 39 -7.18 9.72 -0.63
N ASN A 40 -6.33 8.90 0.03
CA ASN A 40 -6.44 7.47 -0.11
C ASN A 40 -6.17 7.07 -1.60
N ALA A 41 -5.22 7.77 -2.21
CA ALA A 41 -4.77 7.57 -3.58
C ALA A 41 -3.28 7.21 -3.58
N ALA A 42 -2.84 6.50 -4.61
CA ALA A 42 -1.44 6.24 -4.87
C ALA A 42 -1.02 6.87 -6.19
N TYR A 43 0.24 7.30 -6.25
CA TYR A 43 0.85 7.84 -7.46
C TYR A 43 2.15 7.10 -7.72
N ILE A 44 2.33 6.62 -8.94
CA ILE A 44 3.59 6.05 -9.43
C ILE A 44 4.19 7.08 -10.37
N ILE A 45 5.29 7.70 -9.96
CA ILE A 45 5.89 8.84 -10.66
C ILE A 45 7.13 8.37 -11.41
N GLY A 46 7.12 8.53 -12.74
CA GLY A 46 8.26 8.27 -13.62
C GLY A 46 8.87 9.56 -14.15
N THR A 47 9.83 9.43 -15.06
CA THR A 47 10.53 10.57 -15.68
C THR A 47 9.67 11.34 -16.68
N ASP A 48 8.75 10.64 -17.35
CA ASP A 48 7.96 11.18 -18.46
C ASP A 48 6.50 11.48 -18.07
N GLY A 49 6.09 11.10 -16.86
CA GLY A 49 4.70 11.17 -16.42
C GLY A 49 4.46 10.43 -15.12
N TYR A 50 3.18 10.25 -14.76
CA TYR A 50 2.80 9.50 -13.57
C TYR A 50 1.47 8.76 -13.76
N ILE A 51 1.28 7.67 -13.01
CA ILE A 51 0.03 6.94 -12.93
C ILE A 51 -0.67 7.35 -11.63
N ALA A 52 -1.90 7.84 -11.72
CA ALA A 52 -2.77 8.10 -10.58
C ALA A 52 -3.72 6.92 -10.33
N ILE A 53 -3.79 6.47 -9.08
CA ILE A 53 -4.60 5.32 -8.67
C ILE A 53 -5.52 5.76 -7.51
N PRO A 54 -6.79 6.11 -7.78
CA PRO A 54 -7.76 6.42 -6.72
C PRO A 54 -8.13 5.17 -5.91
N ASP A 55 -8.53 5.37 -4.64
CA ASP A 55 -8.92 4.30 -3.71
C ASP A 55 -7.92 3.12 -3.74
N PHE A 56 -6.60 3.40 -3.67
CA PHE A 56 -5.57 2.47 -4.15
C PHE A 56 -5.59 1.06 -3.55
N TRP A 57 -6.06 0.87 -2.30
CA TRP A 57 -6.18 -0.45 -1.66
C TRP A 57 -7.34 -1.29 -2.22
N ARG A 58 -8.19 -0.71 -3.07
CA ARG A 58 -9.35 -1.34 -3.73
C ARG A 58 -9.63 -0.71 -5.10
N ALA A 59 -8.58 -0.28 -5.79
CA ALA A 59 -8.70 0.51 -7.00
C ALA A 59 -9.55 -0.20 -8.07
N ARG A 60 -10.35 0.60 -8.78
CA ARG A 60 -11.12 0.19 -9.97
C ARG A 60 -10.60 0.78 -11.25
N GLU A 61 -9.77 1.79 -11.14
CA GLU A 61 -9.25 2.49 -12.29
C GLU A 61 -7.88 3.07 -11.95
N CYS A 62 -7.14 3.38 -12.99
CA CYS A 62 -6.00 4.26 -12.92
C CYS A 62 -5.88 5.07 -14.21
N SER A 63 -5.16 6.18 -14.15
CA SER A 63 -4.96 7.05 -15.30
C SER A 63 -3.50 7.42 -15.43
N LEU A 64 -2.96 7.33 -16.64
CA LEU A 64 -1.61 7.77 -16.99
C LEU A 64 -1.67 9.23 -17.43
N PHE A 65 -0.86 10.06 -16.77
CA PHE A 65 -0.72 11.47 -17.07
C PHE A 65 0.67 11.78 -17.64
N VAL A 66 0.71 12.60 -18.69
CA VAL A 66 1.92 13.25 -19.19
C VAL A 66 1.64 14.75 -19.18
N LEU A 67 2.45 15.51 -18.44
CA LEU A 67 2.18 16.91 -18.12
C LEU A 67 0.79 17.10 -17.48
N HIS A 68 -0.17 17.66 -18.22
CA HIS A 68 -1.53 17.92 -17.75
C HIS A 68 -2.58 17.04 -18.47
N ASP A 69 -2.14 16.20 -19.41
CA ASP A 69 -3.03 15.41 -20.26
C ASP A 69 -3.13 13.98 -19.74
N VAL A 70 -4.35 13.45 -19.73
CA VAL A 70 -4.60 12.02 -19.53
C VAL A 70 -4.32 11.33 -20.86
N ILE A 71 -3.26 10.52 -20.90
CA ILE A 71 -2.84 9.83 -22.13
C ILE A 71 -3.48 8.44 -22.23
N ASP A 72 -3.73 7.79 -21.09
CA ASP A 72 -4.37 6.48 -21.05
C ASP A 72 -5.14 6.27 -19.74
N THR A 73 -6.12 5.37 -19.77
CA THR A 73 -6.90 4.97 -18.60
C THR A 73 -7.14 3.48 -18.63
N PHE A 74 -7.00 2.83 -17.47
CA PHE A 74 -7.40 1.45 -17.28
C PHE A 74 -8.56 1.40 -16.29
N VAL A 75 -9.58 0.61 -16.60
CA VAL A 75 -10.71 0.34 -15.70
C VAL A 75 -10.84 -1.17 -15.54
N ASP A 76 -10.88 -1.60 -14.29
CA ASP A 76 -11.08 -2.97 -13.88
C ASP A 76 -12.58 -3.30 -13.89
N ASP A 77 -12.95 -4.27 -14.71
CA ASP A 77 -14.33 -4.70 -14.95
C ASP A 77 -14.83 -5.76 -13.95
N ARG A 78 -14.09 -6.03 -12.87
CA ARG A 78 -14.48 -7.01 -11.85
C ARG A 78 -15.87 -6.71 -11.29
N ARG A 79 -16.67 -7.75 -11.07
CA ARG A 79 -18.01 -7.62 -10.48
C ARG A 79 -17.99 -7.60 -8.95
N GLY A 80 -16.98 -8.23 -8.35
CA GLY A 80 -16.83 -8.38 -6.91
C GLY A 80 -16.32 -7.13 -6.20
N SER A 81 -16.47 -7.09 -4.88
CA SER A 81 -16.14 -6.00 -3.96
C SER A 81 -14.65 -5.87 -3.59
N GLY A 82 -13.84 -6.91 -3.79
CA GLY A 82 -12.38 -6.88 -3.64
C GLY A 82 -11.77 -8.10 -2.94
N PHE A 83 -12.52 -8.80 -2.09
CA PHE A 83 -12.00 -9.96 -1.34
C PHE A 83 -12.16 -11.29 -2.07
N GLU A 84 -12.96 -11.33 -3.14
CA GLU A 84 -13.31 -12.56 -3.85
C GLU A 84 -12.06 -13.29 -4.35
N PHE A 85 -11.08 -12.56 -4.86
CA PHE A 85 -9.81 -13.14 -5.32
C PHE A 85 -9.01 -13.79 -4.20
N GLN A 86 -8.98 -13.16 -3.01
CA GLN A 86 -8.27 -13.71 -1.85
C GLN A 86 -8.98 -14.98 -1.33
N ILE A 87 -10.31 -14.96 -1.30
CA ILE A 87 -11.13 -16.11 -0.89
C ILE A 87 -10.92 -17.29 -1.83
N VAL A 88 -10.97 -17.05 -3.15
CA VAL A 88 -10.73 -18.09 -4.17
C VAL A 88 -9.31 -18.63 -4.05
N ALA A 89 -8.30 -17.76 -3.98
CA ALA A 89 -6.90 -18.17 -3.87
C ALA A 89 -6.65 -19.08 -2.65
N VAL A 90 -7.13 -18.69 -1.47
CA VAL A 90 -6.98 -19.51 -0.25
C VAL A 90 -7.78 -20.82 -0.35
N SER A 91 -8.98 -20.79 -0.93
CA SER A 91 -9.79 -22.00 -1.12
C SER A 91 -9.06 -23.01 -2.02
N ASP A 92 -8.50 -22.55 -3.13
CA ASP A 92 -7.75 -23.38 -4.07
C ASP A 92 -6.46 -23.93 -3.43
N ASP A 93 -5.75 -23.11 -2.64
CA ASP A 93 -4.56 -23.54 -1.90
C ASP A 93 -4.89 -24.68 -0.93
N ILE A 94 -5.99 -24.55 -0.18
CA ILE A 94 -6.46 -25.58 0.76
C ILE A 94 -6.86 -26.86 0.02
N LEU A 95 -7.65 -26.75 -1.05
CA LEU A 95 -8.13 -27.91 -1.83
C LEU A 95 -6.98 -28.68 -2.48
N LEU A 96 -5.91 -27.98 -2.87
CA LEU A 96 -4.71 -28.59 -3.46
C LEU A 96 -3.68 -29.02 -2.40
N GLY A 97 -4.02 -28.93 -1.11
CA GLY A 97 -3.16 -29.37 0.00
C GLY A 97 -1.89 -28.54 0.17
N ARG A 98 -1.87 -27.30 -0.33
CA ARG A 98 -0.73 -26.39 -0.17
C ARG A 98 -0.69 -25.86 1.25
N ARG A 99 0.54 -25.69 1.76
CA ARG A 99 0.79 -25.11 3.09
C ARG A 99 1.04 -23.60 3.04
N GLU A 100 1.35 -23.06 1.86
CA GLU A 100 1.54 -21.64 1.63
C GLU A 100 0.94 -21.22 0.29
N SER A 101 0.63 -19.94 0.16
CA SER A 101 0.18 -19.37 -1.11
C SER A 101 1.38 -19.15 -2.04
N PRO A 102 1.28 -19.53 -3.32
CA PRO A 102 2.32 -19.23 -4.30
C PRO A 102 2.36 -17.75 -4.70
N VAL A 103 1.31 -16.98 -4.40
CA VAL A 103 1.22 -15.54 -4.73
C VAL A 103 1.70 -14.69 -3.56
N VAL A 104 1.19 -14.96 -2.35
CA VAL A 104 1.61 -14.29 -1.10
C VAL A 104 2.28 -15.32 -0.20
N THR A 105 3.55 -15.56 -0.44
CA THR A 105 4.33 -16.57 0.29
C THR A 105 4.52 -16.19 1.76
N HIS A 106 4.91 -17.17 2.59
CA HIS A 106 5.28 -16.90 3.98
C HIS A 106 6.46 -15.93 4.07
N ALA A 107 7.44 -16.05 3.16
CA ALA A 107 8.58 -15.15 3.08
C ALA A 107 8.15 -13.71 2.76
N ALA A 108 7.21 -13.51 1.83
CA ALA A 108 6.65 -12.19 1.53
C ALA A 108 5.92 -11.59 2.74
N SER A 109 5.14 -12.41 3.45
CA SER A 109 4.45 -11.98 4.68
C SER A 109 5.44 -11.58 5.79
N LEU A 110 6.52 -12.35 5.96
CA LEU A 110 7.57 -12.04 6.93
C LEU A 110 8.29 -10.74 6.57
N ALA A 111 8.68 -10.56 5.30
CA ALA A 111 9.35 -9.33 4.84
C ALA A 111 8.48 -8.08 5.11
N PHE A 112 7.17 -8.18 4.88
CA PHE A 112 6.23 -7.10 5.23
C PHE A 112 6.22 -6.81 6.74
N GLN A 113 6.19 -7.84 7.60
CA GLN A 113 6.25 -7.64 9.06
C GLN A 113 7.57 -7.01 9.50
N GLU A 114 8.70 -7.40 8.90
CA GLU A 114 9.99 -6.78 9.17
C GLU A 114 10.01 -5.30 8.81
N ASP A 115 9.39 -4.90 7.69
CA ASP A 115 9.27 -3.49 7.33
C ASP A 115 8.38 -2.72 8.32
N MET A 116 7.27 -3.30 8.76
CA MET A 116 6.43 -2.71 9.81
C MET A 116 7.19 -2.55 11.14
N ASP A 117 8.00 -3.54 11.51
CA ASP A 117 8.85 -3.46 12.71
C ASP A 117 9.93 -2.37 12.58
N ARG A 118 10.54 -2.21 11.40
CA ARG A 118 11.49 -1.11 11.12
C ARG A 118 10.82 0.27 11.22
N VAL A 119 9.59 0.40 10.73
CA VAL A 119 8.78 1.63 10.88
C VAL A 119 8.49 1.90 12.35
N ARG A 120 7.97 0.89 13.08
CA ARG A 120 7.65 1.02 14.52
C ARG A 120 8.87 1.36 15.35
N ALA A 121 10.05 0.83 15.03
CA ALA A 121 11.30 1.13 15.74
C ALA A 121 11.73 2.61 15.64
N LYS A 122 11.20 3.36 14.68
CA LYS A 122 11.46 4.80 14.51
C LYS A 122 10.49 5.69 15.30
N PHE A 123 9.45 5.12 15.88
CA PHE A 123 8.47 5.86 16.66
C PHE A 123 9.16 6.49 17.87
N ARG A 124 9.00 7.80 18.03
CA ARG A 124 9.53 8.53 19.17
C ARG A 124 8.35 9.02 20.01
N PRO A 125 8.25 8.64 21.29
CA PRO A 125 7.25 9.25 22.16
C PRO A 125 7.50 10.77 22.20
N GLY A 126 6.41 11.53 22.05
CA GLY A 126 6.41 12.99 22.13
C GLY A 126 6.50 13.50 23.55
#